data_AF-X1HL37-F1
#
_entry.id   AF-X1HL37-F1
#
_cell.length_a   1.000
_cell.length_b   1.000
_cell.length_c   1.000
_cell.angle_alpha   90.00
_cell.angle_beta   90.00
_cell.angle_gamma   90.00
#
_symmetry.space_group_name_H-M   'P 1'
#
loop_
_entity.id
_entity.type
_entity.pdbx_description
1 polymer ?
#
loop_
_entity_poly.entity_id
_entity_poly.type
_entity_poly.pdbx_seq_one_letter_code
_entity_poly.pdbx_strand_id
1 'polypeptide(L)'
;DSYVLLGESKITVSPETTYLTGPLNADGTVNYTQALIDRYSKGVTPDNNAMTLLARAFGPDFLPEETRAEILRQLGLTEEDLVAGKKYVSWRDYLEAAGLDREQIDPNGDLVEQLGRRPWAAEDHPQVAAWLADNAEPLAIISRAARRPCHYFPIVSPDDPPSLISLQLPGLVLYRNAAWALSARATLHLASGDIAEARADADAIHNLARTPSPYLIWHLVNIGMVKAAANVEEAIIASDSVSPEAMRAMLADLR
;
A
#
# COMPACT_ATOMS: atom_id res chain seq x y z
N ASP A 1 3.94 23.59 -26.94
CA ASP A 1 3.86 22.80 -28.18
C ASP A 1 2.54 22.05 -28.28
N SER A 2 1.63 22.62 -29.05
CA SER A 2 0.28 22.09 -29.29
C SER A 2 0.30 21.17 -30.51
N TYR A 3 0.05 19.88 -30.31
CA TYR A 3 -0.17 18.95 -31.43
C TYR A 3 -1.55 19.21 -32.01
N VAL A 4 -1.60 19.64 -33.28
CA VAL A 4 -2.82 19.67 -34.08
C VAL A 4 -3.02 18.28 -34.68
N LEU A 5 -4.10 17.59 -34.31
CA LEU A 5 -4.54 16.39 -35.02
C LEU A 5 -5.20 16.83 -36.34
N LEU A 6 -4.44 16.79 -37.43
CA LEU A 6 -4.98 16.93 -38.79
C LEU A 6 -5.38 15.53 -39.30
N GLY A 7 -6.66 15.19 -39.26
CA GLY A 7 -7.21 13.95 -39.82
C GLY A 7 -8.70 13.74 -39.50
N GLU A 8 -9.41 12.95 -40.33
CA GLU A 8 -10.77 12.53 -40.04
C GLU A 8 -10.85 11.87 -38.65
N SER A 9 -11.74 12.38 -37.79
CA SER A 9 -11.86 11.99 -36.39
C SER A 9 -12.47 10.59 -36.18
N LYS A 10 -12.83 9.91 -37.27
CA LYS A 10 -13.50 8.61 -37.26
C LYS A 10 -12.52 7.56 -37.79
N ILE A 11 -11.97 6.77 -36.87
CA ILE A 11 -11.20 5.58 -37.22
C ILE A 11 -12.21 4.45 -37.44
N THR A 12 -12.36 3.98 -38.67
CA THR A 12 -13.12 2.76 -38.96
C THR A 12 -12.34 1.59 -38.39
N VAL A 13 -12.93 0.82 -37.47
CA VAL A 13 -12.29 -0.40 -36.96
C VAL A 13 -12.50 -1.52 -37.97
N SER A 14 -11.43 -1.91 -38.65
CA SER A 14 -11.40 -3.10 -39.52
C SER A 14 -10.03 -3.75 -39.43
N PRO A 15 -9.87 -5.02 -39.87
CA PRO A 15 -8.57 -5.62 -39.99
C PRO A 15 -7.62 -4.71 -40.76
N GLU A 16 -8.01 -4.12 -41.87
CA GLU A 16 -7.16 -3.29 -42.75
C GLU A 16 -6.61 -2.01 -42.08
N THR A 17 -7.25 -1.51 -41.02
CA THR A 17 -6.94 -0.21 -40.40
C THR A 17 -6.50 -0.31 -38.94
N THR A 18 -6.82 -1.42 -38.25
CA THR A 18 -6.67 -1.53 -36.79
C THR A 18 -5.95 -2.81 -36.43
N TYR A 19 -4.68 -2.67 -36.07
CA TYR A 19 -3.81 -3.77 -35.65
C TYR A 19 -3.15 -3.45 -34.32
N LEU A 20 -2.97 -4.47 -33.48
CA LEU A 20 -2.07 -4.40 -32.34
C LEU A 20 -0.66 -4.71 -32.84
N THR A 21 0.16 -3.67 -32.96
CA THR A 21 1.54 -3.80 -33.47
C THR A 21 2.54 -4.15 -32.38
N GLY A 22 2.14 -4.10 -31.12
CA GLY A 22 2.94 -4.53 -29.99
C GLY A 22 2.49 -3.95 -28.65
N PRO A 23 3.14 -4.37 -27.55
CA PRO A 23 4.19 -5.40 -27.51
C PRO A 23 3.64 -6.80 -27.88
N LEU A 24 4.46 -7.60 -28.58
CA LEU A 24 4.12 -8.96 -29.02
C LEU A 24 5.07 -9.99 -28.39
N ASN A 25 4.59 -11.19 -28.15
CA ASN A 25 5.37 -12.36 -27.79
C ASN A 25 6.13 -12.90 -29.02
N ALA A 26 7.09 -13.81 -28.78
CA ALA A 26 7.87 -14.43 -29.86
C ALA A 26 7.00 -15.23 -30.86
N ASP A 27 5.86 -15.74 -30.41
CA ASP A 27 4.88 -16.46 -31.24
C ASP A 27 3.92 -15.52 -32.01
N GLY A 28 4.09 -14.20 -31.88
CA GLY A 28 3.27 -13.18 -32.54
C GLY A 28 1.96 -12.83 -31.82
N THR A 29 1.64 -13.48 -30.68
CA THR A 29 0.50 -13.10 -29.85
C THR A 29 0.78 -11.78 -29.10
N VAL A 30 -0.26 -11.10 -28.64
CA VAL A 30 -0.12 -9.82 -27.93
C VAL A 30 0.42 -10.05 -26.52
N ASN A 31 1.48 -9.34 -26.15
CA ASN A 31 2.07 -9.40 -24.82
C ASN A 31 1.45 -8.34 -23.89
N TYR A 32 0.26 -8.63 -23.36
CA TYR A 32 -0.42 -7.70 -22.46
C TYR A 32 0.36 -7.41 -21.18
N THR A 33 1.12 -8.39 -20.66
CA THR A 33 1.96 -8.21 -19.47
C THR A 33 3.01 -7.13 -19.70
N GLN A 34 3.72 -7.18 -20.84
CA GLN A 34 4.70 -6.15 -21.20
C GLN A 34 4.03 -4.78 -21.39
N ALA A 35 2.83 -4.72 -21.98
CA ALA A 35 2.11 -3.46 -22.12
C ALA A 35 1.79 -2.82 -20.76
N LEU A 36 1.48 -3.62 -19.73
CA LEU A 36 1.32 -3.14 -18.36
C LEU A 36 2.64 -2.70 -17.75
N ILE A 37 3.72 -3.47 -17.92
CA ILE A 37 5.06 -3.10 -17.45
C ILE A 37 5.48 -1.74 -18.04
N ASP A 38 5.37 -1.56 -19.35
CA ASP A 38 5.75 -0.32 -20.05
C ASP A 38 4.96 0.89 -19.52
N ARG A 39 3.69 0.68 -19.17
CA ARG A 39 2.81 1.72 -18.62
C ARG A 39 3.16 2.08 -17.17
N TYR A 40 3.30 1.08 -16.30
CA TYR A 40 3.36 1.29 -14.85
C TYR A 40 4.79 1.42 -14.29
N SER A 41 5.81 0.91 -14.99
CA SER A 41 7.22 1.00 -14.56
C SER A 41 7.92 2.29 -14.99
N LYS A 42 7.25 3.16 -15.76
CA LYS A 42 7.86 4.36 -16.35
C LYS A 42 8.41 5.30 -15.28
N GLY A 43 9.72 5.55 -15.32
CA GLY A 43 10.42 6.45 -14.39
C GLY A 43 10.66 5.86 -13.00
N VAL A 44 10.38 4.57 -12.79
CA VAL A 44 10.58 3.89 -11.52
C VAL A 44 12.03 3.44 -11.39
N THR A 45 12.62 3.65 -10.21
CA THR A 45 13.94 3.16 -9.81
C THR A 45 13.86 2.54 -8.41
N PRO A 46 14.79 1.65 -8.02
CA PRO A 46 14.86 1.14 -6.65
C PRO A 46 14.85 2.22 -5.55
N ASP A 47 15.47 3.37 -5.80
CA ASP A 47 15.57 4.46 -4.82
C ASP A 47 14.27 5.26 -4.68
N ASN A 48 13.54 5.43 -5.78
CA ASN A 48 12.31 6.23 -5.82
C ASN A 48 11.04 5.41 -5.60
N ASN A 49 11.14 4.07 -5.54
CA ASN A 49 10.01 3.17 -5.44
C ASN A 49 9.71 2.75 -3.99
N ALA A 50 8.49 2.98 -3.51
CA ALA A 50 8.00 2.55 -2.20
C ALA A 50 8.19 1.05 -1.97
N MET A 51 8.03 0.22 -3.02
CA MET A 51 8.04 -1.24 -2.90
C MET A 51 9.37 -1.80 -2.38
N THR A 52 10.50 -1.13 -2.63
CA THR A 52 11.80 -1.52 -2.06
C THR A 52 11.82 -1.43 -0.53
N LEU A 53 11.19 -0.39 0.05
CA LEU A 53 11.11 -0.27 1.51
C LEU A 53 10.02 -1.16 2.10
N LEU A 54 8.91 -1.34 1.39
CA LEU A 54 7.82 -2.20 1.83
C LEU A 54 8.23 -3.67 1.86
N ALA A 55 8.96 -4.14 0.85
CA ALA A 55 9.54 -5.49 0.85
C ALA A 55 10.46 -5.72 2.05
N ARG A 56 11.28 -4.73 2.43
CA ARG A 56 12.09 -4.80 3.65
C ARG A 56 11.27 -4.83 4.93
N ALA A 57 10.20 -4.02 5.02
CA ALA A 57 9.36 -3.95 6.21
C ALA A 57 8.51 -5.21 6.41
N PHE A 58 7.95 -5.76 5.34
CA PHE A 58 7.05 -6.92 5.39
C PHE A 58 7.80 -8.27 5.33
N GLY A 59 8.96 -8.30 4.68
CA GLY A 59 9.76 -9.51 4.55
C GLY A 59 9.27 -10.47 3.46
N PRO A 60 9.69 -11.76 3.51
CA PRO A 60 9.53 -12.71 2.40
C PRO A 60 8.07 -12.96 2.01
N ASP A 61 7.15 -12.99 2.98
CA ASP A 61 5.72 -13.27 2.73
C ASP A 61 5.02 -12.17 1.94
N PHE A 62 5.66 -11.00 1.78
CA PHE A 62 5.19 -9.95 0.90
C PHE A 62 5.29 -10.30 -0.58
N LEU A 63 6.24 -11.17 -0.94
CA LEU A 63 6.58 -11.51 -2.33
C LEU A 63 6.26 -12.98 -2.62
N PRO A 64 5.65 -13.30 -3.77
CA PRO A 64 5.30 -14.68 -4.08
C PRO A 64 6.57 -15.47 -4.36
N GLU A 65 6.70 -16.65 -3.76
CA GLU A 65 7.93 -17.45 -3.80
C GLU A 65 8.42 -17.72 -5.22
N GLU A 66 7.51 -18.09 -6.13
CA GLU A 66 7.82 -18.45 -7.52
C GLU A 66 8.46 -17.32 -8.33
N THR A 67 8.03 -16.07 -8.10
CA THR A 67 8.51 -14.89 -8.85
C THR A 67 9.43 -13.99 -8.03
N ARG A 68 9.70 -14.35 -6.76
CA ARG A 68 10.44 -13.52 -5.78
C ARG A 68 11.81 -13.09 -6.28
N ALA A 69 12.60 -14.02 -6.82
CA ALA A 69 13.96 -13.74 -7.26
C ALA A 69 14.01 -12.63 -8.33
N GLU A 70 13.08 -12.68 -9.29
CA GLU A 70 12.98 -11.66 -10.34
C GLU A 70 12.44 -10.34 -9.82
N ILE A 71 11.46 -10.37 -8.91
CA ILE A 71 10.95 -9.17 -8.24
C ILE A 71 12.08 -8.48 -7.45
N LEU A 72 12.87 -9.24 -6.68
CA LEU A 72 14.00 -8.74 -5.92
C LEU A 72 15.05 -8.08 -6.82
N ARG A 73 15.37 -8.73 -7.95
CA ARG A 73 16.28 -8.17 -8.96
C ARG A 73 15.79 -6.82 -9.47
N GLN A 74 14.50 -6.68 -9.77
CA GLN A 74 13.90 -5.41 -10.21
C GLN A 74 13.86 -4.33 -9.12
N LEU A 75 13.69 -4.74 -7.86
CA LEU A 75 13.71 -3.84 -6.69
C LEU A 75 15.11 -3.48 -6.20
N GLY A 76 16.16 -4.08 -6.75
CA GLY A 76 17.54 -3.89 -6.30
C GLY A 76 17.77 -4.43 -4.89
N LEU A 77 17.14 -5.55 -4.56
CA LEU A 77 17.18 -6.19 -3.23
C LEU A 77 17.68 -7.63 -3.34
N THR A 78 18.08 -8.20 -2.21
CA THR A 78 18.38 -9.63 -2.05
C THR A 78 17.46 -10.30 -1.03
N GLU A 79 17.54 -11.63 -0.89
CA GLU A 79 16.80 -12.36 0.16
C GLU A 79 17.25 -11.92 1.56
N GLU A 80 18.53 -11.58 1.73
CA GLU A 80 19.06 -11.05 3.00
C GLU A 80 18.38 -9.73 3.39
N ASP A 81 18.09 -8.84 2.43
CA ASP A 81 17.32 -7.62 2.68
C ASP A 81 15.91 -7.93 3.22
N LEU A 82 15.28 -9.03 2.78
CA LEU A 82 13.94 -9.41 3.21
C LEU A 82 13.91 -9.92 4.65
N VAL A 83 15.01 -10.42 5.20
CA VAL A 83 15.07 -10.94 6.58
C VAL A 83 15.81 -10.02 7.54
N ALA A 84 16.55 -9.02 7.05
CA ALA A 84 17.30 -8.08 7.88
C ALA A 84 16.40 -7.13 8.69
N GLY A 85 16.69 -6.96 9.99
CA GLY A 85 15.94 -6.05 10.87
C GLY A 85 14.55 -6.58 11.25
N LYS A 86 13.80 -5.78 12.01
CA LYS A 86 12.45 -6.16 12.44
C LYS A 86 11.47 -6.13 11.27
N LYS A 87 10.58 -7.12 11.22
CA LYS A 87 9.49 -7.21 10.23
C LYS A 87 8.17 -6.82 10.86
N TYR A 88 7.29 -6.27 10.04
CA TYR A 88 5.91 -6.05 10.41
C TYR A 88 5.24 -7.39 10.71
N VAL A 89 4.65 -7.49 11.89
CA VAL A 89 3.87 -8.66 12.32
C VAL A 89 2.41 -8.23 12.34
N SER A 90 1.55 -8.94 11.62
CA SER A 90 0.13 -8.62 11.63
C SER A 90 -0.49 -8.86 13.02
N TRP A 91 -1.59 -8.18 13.35
CA TRP A 91 -2.27 -8.36 14.63
C TRP A 91 -2.63 -9.83 14.89
N ARG A 92 -3.11 -10.53 13.87
CA ARG A 92 -3.43 -11.96 13.95
C ARG A 92 -2.20 -12.79 14.33
N ASP A 93 -1.10 -12.59 13.61
CA ASP A 93 0.11 -13.40 13.81
C ASP A 93 0.79 -13.04 15.15
N TYR A 94 0.62 -11.80 15.62
CA TYR A 94 1.06 -11.37 16.96
C TYR A 94 0.31 -12.12 18.07
N LEU A 95 -1.01 -12.20 17.99
CA LEU A 95 -1.81 -12.95 18.96
C LEU A 95 -1.42 -14.43 18.98
N GLU A 96 -1.25 -15.03 17.79
CA GLU A 96 -0.82 -16.42 17.66
C GLU A 96 0.55 -16.66 18.30
N ALA A 97 1.55 -15.83 17.98
CA ALA A 97 2.89 -15.94 18.53
C ALA A 97 2.93 -15.72 20.06
N ALA A 98 2.03 -14.89 20.59
CA ALA A 98 1.89 -14.64 22.02
C ALA A 98 1.06 -15.72 22.75
N GLY A 99 0.49 -16.70 22.04
CA GLY A 99 -0.39 -17.73 22.61
C GLY A 99 -1.69 -17.16 23.17
N LEU A 100 -2.14 -16.02 22.65
CA LEU A 100 -3.34 -15.31 23.09
C LEU A 100 -4.57 -15.79 22.30
N ASP A 101 -5.69 -15.99 23.00
CA ASP A 101 -6.93 -16.45 22.36
C ASP A 101 -7.58 -15.32 21.56
N ARG A 102 -7.45 -15.41 20.23
CA ARG A 102 -8.04 -14.45 19.30
C ARG A 102 -9.57 -14.39 19.42
N GLU A 103 -10.26 -15.50 19.67
CA GLU A 103 -11.73 -15.50 19.78
C GLU A 103 -12.20 -14.73 21.01
N GLN A 104 -11.36 -14.63 22.04
CA GLN A 104 -11.66 -13.82 23.23
C GLN A 104 -11.31 -12.34 23.04
N ILE A 105 -10.20 -12.05 22.36
CA ILE A 105 -9.66 -10.69 22.24
C ILE A 105 -10.26 -9.93 21.06
N ASP A 106 -10.43 -10.59 19.93
CA ASP A 106 -10.89 -10.00 18.67
C ASP A 106 -11.79 -11.01 17.91
N PRO A 107 -12.98 -11.33 18.45
CA PRO A 107 -13.88 -12.36 17.91
C PRO A 107 -14.31 -12.08 16.46
N ASN A 108 -14.40 -10.81 16.08
CA ASN A 108 -14.81 -10.41 14.72
C ASN A 108 -13.61 -10.18 13.79
N GLY A 109 -12.37 -10.16 14.32
CA GLY A 109 -11.17 -9.84 13.55
C GLY A 109 -11.09 -8.39 13.06
N ASP A 110 -11.79 -7.47 13.73
CA ASP A 110 -11.94 -6.07 13.34
C ASP A 110 -11.53 -5.08 14.44
N LEU A 111 -11.00 -5.55 15.58
CA LEU A 111 -10.60 -4.70 16.70
C LEU A 111 -9.68 -3.55 16.27
N VAL A 112 -8.61 -3.85 15.53
CA VAL A 112 -7.64 -2.84 15.08
C VAL A 112 -8.32 -1.82 14.14
N GLU A 113 -9.22 -2.27 13.28
CA GLU A 113 -9.99 -1.36 12.41
C GLU A 113 -10.90 -0.45 13.25
N GLN A 114 -11.56 -0.98 14.28
CA GLN A 114 -12.43 -0.20 15.16
C GLN A 114 -11.65 0.85 15.96
N LEU A 115 -10.47 0.50 16.47
CA LEU A 115 -9.59 1.42 17.19
C LEU A 115 -9.10 2.57 16.30
N GLY A 116 -8.90 2.32 15.00
CA GLY A 116 -8.55 3.35 14.03
C GLY A 116 -9.63 4.40 13.75
N ARG A 117 -10.85 4.27 14.31
CA ARG A 117 -11.98 5.19 14.05
C ARG A 117 -12.15 6.29 15.09
N ARG A 118 -11.57 6.14 16.28
CA ARG A 118 -11.74 7.08 17.39
C ARG A 118 -10.53 7.04 18.32
N PRO A 119 -10.21 8.13 19.03
CA PRO A 119 -9.15 8.12 20.03
C PRO A 119 -9.35 6.99 21.05
N TRP A 120 -8.27 6.31 21.42
CA TRP A 120 -8.28 5.24 22.42
C TRP A 120 -7.00 5.30 23.27
N ALA A 121 -7.11 4.92 24.55
CA ALA A 121 -6.00 4.94 25.49
C ALA A 121 -5.31 3.58 25.55
N ALA A 122 -3.98 3.58 25.74
CA ALA A 122 -3.19 2.36 25.79
C ALA A 122 -3.65 1.41 26.91
N GLU A 123 -4.17 1.95 28.01
CA GLU A 123 -4.66 1.23 29.18
C GLU A 123 -5.94 0.43 28.89
N ASP A 124 -6.76 0.89 27.95
CA ASP A 124 -8.00 0.20 27.55
C ASP A 124 -7.74 -1.02 26.67
N HIS A 125 -6.66 -0.97 25.88
CA HIS A 125 -6.26 -2.02 24.93
C HIS A 125 -4.75 -2.31 24.98
N PRO A 126 -4.23 -2.81 26.12
CA PRO A 126 -2.78 -2.92 26.36
C PRO A 126 -2.09 -3.87 25.39
N GLN A 127 -2.77 -4.93 24.93
CA GLN A 127 -2.20 -5.85 23.94
C GLN A 127 -2.02 -5.19 22.58
N VAL A 128 -2.95 -4.33 22.16
CA VAL A 128 -2.84 -3.60 20.88
C VAL A 128 -1.73 -2.54 20.99
N ALA A 129 -1.64 -1.83 22.12
CA ALA A 129 -0.57 -0.87 22.35
C ALA A 129 0.82 -1.54 22.34
N ALA A 130 0.97 -2.70 22.98
CA ALA A 130 2.21 -3.49 22.96
C ALA A 130 2.56 -3.95 21.54
N TRP A 131 1.59 -4.47 20.79
CA TRP A 131 1.78 -4.86 19.39
C TRP A 131 2.24 -3.71 18.50
N LEU A 132 1.65 -2.52 18.64
CA LEU A 132 2.05 -1.32 17.91
C LEU A 132 3.47 -0.88 18.30
N ALA A 133 3.84 -0.97 19.58
CA ALA A 133 5.18 -0.68 20.05
C ALA A 133 6.23 -1.65 19.48
N ASP A 134 5.92 -2.95 19.44
CA ASP A 134 6.79 -3.97 18.84
C ASP A 134 6.97 -3.76 17.34
N ASN A 135 5.94 -3.21 16.67
CA ASN A 135 5.93 -2.84 15.26
C ASN A 135 6.44 -1.40 14.97
N ALA A 136 6.95 -0.66 15.95
CA ALA A 136 7.32 0.74 15.75
C ALA A 136 8.34 0.94 14.62
N GLU A 137 9.38 0.10 14.56
CA GLU A 137 10.41 0.15 13.51
C GLU A 137 9.87 -0.16 12.11
N PRO A 138 9.20 -1.31 11.85
CA PRO A 138 8.66 -1.59 10.53
C PRO A 138 7.57 -0.58 10.11
N LEU A 139 6.72 -0.09 11.03
CA LEU A 139 5.75 0.97 10.73
C LEU A 139 6.44 2.28 10.32
N ALA A 140 7.56 2.64 10.94
CA ALA A 140 8.35 3.81 10.51
C ALA A 140 8.94 3.62 9.10
N ILE A 141 9.38 2.41 8.75
CA ILE A 141 9.83 2.09 7.38
C ILE A 141 8.67 2.20 6.40
N ILE A 142 7.47 1.72 6.75
CA ILE A 142 6.26 1.81 5.94
C ILE A 142 5.87 3.28 5.73
N SER A 143 5.86 4.11 6.77
CA SER A 143 5.58 5.55 6.64
C SER A 143 6.63 6.25 5.78
N ARG A 144 7.91 5.83 5.83
CA ARG A 144 8.96 6.34 4.93
C ARG A 144 8.74 5.88 3.49
N ALA A 145 8.30 4.64 3.27
CA ALA A 145 7.97 4.11 1.96
C ALA A 145 6.82 4.89 1.33
N ALA A 146 5.79 5.23 2.11
CA ALA A 146 4.65 6.03 1.68
C ALA A 146 5.04 7.41 1.14
N ARG A 147 6.19 7.96 1.53
CA ARG A 147 6.69 9.26 1.04
C ARG A 147 7.49 9.17 -0.26
N ARG A 148 7.71 7.96 -0.80
CA ARG A 148 8.44 7.79 -2.05
C ARG A 148 7.54 8.18 -3.24
N PRO A 149 8.09 8.80 -4.29
CA PRO A 149 7.29 9.33 -5.41
C PRO A 149 6.70 8.24 -6.30
N CYS A 150 7.25 7.03 -6.30
CA CYS A 150 6.77 5.91 -7.11
C CYS A 150 6.33 4.75 -6.23
N HIS A 151 5.27 4.06 -6.61
CA HIS A 151 4.67 2.94 -5.86
C HIS A 151 4.46 1.71 -6.75
N TYR A 152 5.36 1.48 -7.70
CA TYR A 152 5.19 0.41 -8.68
C TYR A 152 5.54 -0.95 -8.09
N PHE A 153 4.58 -1.88 -8.11
CA PHE A 153 4.85 -3.28 -7.83
C PHE A 153 5.33 -3.98 -9.12
N PRO A 154 6.54 -4.58 -9.14
CA PRO A 154 7.03 -5.35 -10.29
C PRO A 154 6.04 -6.41 -10.76
N ILE A 155 5.62 -6.30 -12.02
CA ILE A 155 4.75 -7.29 -12.66
C ILE A 155 5.64 -8.39 -13.25
N VAL A 156 5.55 -9.59 -12.69
CA VAL A 156 6.31 -10.77 -13.13
C VAL A 156 5.34 -11.92 -13.32
N SER A 157 5.36 -12.52 -14.51
CA SER A 157 4.57 -13.72 -14.84
C SER A 157 5.42 -14.96 -14.59
N PRO A 158 4.88 -16.02 -13.96
CA PRO A 158 5.54 -17.32 -13.89
C PRO A 158 5.50 -18.07 -15.23
N ASP A 159 4.52 -17.74 -16.09
CA ASP A 159 4.33 -18.41 -17.39
C ASP A 159 5.19 -17.81 -18.51
N ASP A 160 5.53 -18.66 -19.49
CA ASP A 160 6.11 -18.29 -20.79
C ASP A 160 5.26 -18.92 -21.94
N PRO A 161 4.60 -18.12 -22.80
CA PRO A 161 4.56 -16.65 -22.78
C PRO A 161 3.79 -16.08 -21.58
N PRO A 162 4.05 -14.81 -21.19
CA PRO A 162 3.40 -14.19 -20.04
C PRO A 162 1.87 -14.17 -20.14
N SER A 163 1.20 -14.54 -19.06
CA SER A 163 -0.27 -14.55 -18.97
C SER A 163 -0.76 -13.61 -17.87
N LEU A 164 -1.82 -12.84 -18.17
CA LEU A 164 -2.42 -11.95 -17.16
C LEU A 164 -3.13 -12.72 -16.04
N ILE A 165 -3.62 -13.93 -16.32
CA ILE A 165 -4.41 -14.70 -15.34
C ILE A 165 -3.55 -15.32 -14.24
N SER A 166 -2.27 -15.57 -14.53
CA SER A 166 -1.31 -16.13 -13.58
C SER A 166 -0.54 -15.06 -12.81
N LEU A 167 -0.75 -13.77 -13.12
CA LEU A 167 -0.17 -12.69 -12.35
C LEU A 167 -0.71 -12.73 -10.91
N GLN A 168 0.19 -12.98 -9.98
CA GLN A 168 -0.13 -12.98 -8.56
C GLN A 168 -0.30 -11.55 -8.05
N LEU A 169 -1.08 -11.39 -6.98
CA LEU A 169 -1.38 -10.10 -6.33
C LEU A 169 -0.66 -10.03 -4.97
N PRO A 170 0.65 -9.78 -4.99
CA PRO A 170 1.50 -9.90 -3.81
C PRO A 170 1.14 -8.90 -2.72
N GLY A 171 1.25 -9.35 -1.47
CA GLY A 171 1.30 -8.47 -0.31
C GLY A 171 0.04 -7.66 0.00
N LEU A 172 -1.06 -7.83 -0.75
CA LEU A 172 -2.27 -7.00 -0.62
C LEU A 172 -2.86 -7.02 0.80
N VAL A 173 -2.87 -8.20 1.44
CA VAL A 173 -3.35 -8.35 2.82
C VAL A 173 -2.44 -7.63 3.81
N LEU A 174 -1.12 -7.76 3.66
CA LEU A 174 -0.14 -7.07 4.51
C LEU A 174 -0.23 -5.54 4.32
N TYR A 175 -0.45 -5.09 3.09
CA TYR A 175 -0.67 -3.68 2.74
C TYR A 175 -1.86 -3.10 3.49
N ARG A 176 -3.00 -3.80 3.44
CA ARG A 176 -4.22 -3.42 4.16
C ARG A 176 -4.03 -3.44 5.67
N ASN A 177 -3.40 -4.50 6.19
CA ASN A 177 -3.17 -4.64 7.63
C ASN A 177 -2.27 -3.52 8.16
N ALA A 178 -1.23 -3.12 7.42
CA ALA A 178 -0.39 -1.99 7.78
C ALA A 178 -1.17 -0.66 7.81
N ALA A 179 -2.10 -0.45 6.88
CA ALA A 179 -2.96 0.73 6.90
C ALA A 179 -3.84 0.80 8.16
N TRP A 180 -4.40 -0.33 8.57
CA TRP A 180 -5.15 -0.42 9.83
C TRP A 180 -4.27 -0.23 11.06
N ALA A 181 -3.04 -0.77 11.05
CA ALA A 181 -2.08 -0.54 12.13
C ALA A 181 -1.71 0.95 12.25
N LEU A 182 -1.43 1.63 11.14
CA LEU A 182 -1.18 3.07 11.10
C LEU A 182 -2.42 3.86 11.59
N SER A 183 -3.62 3.44 11.21
CA SER A 183 -4.85 4.12 11.63
C SER A 183 -5.10 3.97 13.14
N ALA A 184 -4.90 2.77 13.70
CA ALA A 184 -4.98 2.54 15.14
C ALA A 184 -3.87 3.28 15.91
N ARG A 185 -2.66 3.34 15.35
CA ARG A 185 -1.55 4.11 15.93
C ARG A 185 -1.86 5.61 15.91
N ALA A 186 -2.42 6.13 14.83
CA ALA A 186 -2.80 7.52 14.73
C ALA A 186 -3.82 7.93 15.80
N THR A 187 -4.85 7.13 16.01
CA THR A 187 -5.86 7.42 17.04
C THR A 187 -5.33 7.22 18.47
N LEU A 188 -4.30 6.41 18.67
CA LEU A 188 -3.55 6.35 19.92
C LEU A 188 -2.75 7.63 20.17
N HIS A 189 -2.02 8.12 19.16
CA HIS A 189 -1.32 9.42 19.23
C HIS A 189 -2.30 10.56 19.51
N LEU A 190 -3.46 10.55 18.86
CA LEU A 190 -4.49 11.56 19.09
C LEU A 190 -5.01 11.56 20.53
N ALA A 191 -5.19 10.38 21.15
CA ALA A 191 -5.62 10.27 22.54
C ALA A 191 -4.58 10.82 23.54
N SER A 192 -3.29 10.76 23.20
CA SER A 192 -2.21 11.36 24.00
C SER A 192 -1.93 12.84 23.67
N GLY A 193 -2.70 13.43 22.74
CA GLY A 193 -2.59 14.82 22.32
C GLY A 193 -1.55 15.07 21.21
N ASP A 194 -0.95 14.02 20.66
CA ASP A 194 0.04 14.11 19.58
C ASP A 194 -0.63 14.13 18.20
N ILE A 195 -1.26 15.26 17.89
CA ILE A 195 -1.99 15.46 16.62
C ILE A 195 -1.04 15.38 15.41
N ALA A 196 0.23 15.78 15.57
CA ALA A 196 1.18 15.82 14.48
C ALA A 196 1.52 14.40 13.98
N GLU A 197 1.80 13.48 14.91
CA GLU A 197 2.05 12.07 14.57
C GLU A 197 0.78 11.39 14.07
N ALA A 198 -0.39 11.68 14.65
CA ALA A 198 -1.67 11.19 14.16
C ALA A 198 -1.92 11.57 12.68
N ARG A 199 -1.63 12.83 12.33
CA ARG A 199 -1.73 13.31 10.96
C ARG A 199 -0.70 12.65 10.03
N ALA A 200 0.55 12.51 10.50
CA ALA A 200 1.60 11.88 9.70
C ALA A 200 1.24 10.42 9.31
N ASP A 201 0.54 9.71 10.19
CA ASP A 201 0.01 8.37 9.90
C ASP A 201 -1.14 8.39 8.90
N ALA A 202 -2.09 9.33 9.01
CA ALA A 202 -3.14 9.52 8.02
C ALA A 202 -2.56 9.84 6.62
N ASP A 203 -1.59 10.74 6.55
CA ASP A 203 -0.87 11.10 5.32
C ASP A 203 -0.15 9.88 4.71
N ALA A 204 0.48 9.04 5.55
CA ALA A 204 1.11 7.81 5.11
C ALA A 204 0.09 6.83 4.49
N ILE A 205 -1.07 6.65 5.13
CA ILE A 205 -2.14 5.79 4.60
C ILE A 205 -2.64 6.31 3.25
N HIS A 206 -2.89 7.62 3.13
CA HIS A 206 -3.32 8.22 1.87
C HIS A 206 -2.31 7.99 0.74
N ASN A 207 -1.02 8.16 1.01
CA ASN A 207 -0.01 7.94 -0.01
C ASN A 207 0.13 6.47 -0.40
N LEU A 208 0.05 5.54 0.56
CA LEU A 208 0.01 4.10 0.26
C LEU A 208 -1.21 3.75 -0.61
N ALA A 209 -2.38 4.34 -0.34
CA ALA A 209 -3.61 4.11 -1.09
C ALA A 209 -3.59 4.67 -2.53
N ARG A 210 -2.61 5.53 -2.87
CA ARG A 210 -2.41 6.05 -4.23
C ARG A 210 -1.57 5.13 -5.12
N THR A 211 -1.21 3.95 -4.63
CA THR A 211 -0.44 2.95 -5.38
C THR A 211 -1.13 2.64 -6.72
N PRO A 212 -0.48 2.93 -7.86
CA PRO A 212 -1.06 2.66 -9.17
C PRO A 212 -1.05 1.16 -9.42
N SER A 213 -2.16 0.64 -9.94
CA SER A 213 -2.32 -0.80 -10.15
C SER A 213 -3.21 -1.07 -11.35
N PRO A 214 -2.89 -2.08 -12.18
CA PRO A 214 -3.79 -2.53 -13.25
C PRO A 214 -4.95 -3.40 -12.75
N TYR A 215 -4.99 -3.74 -11.45
CA TYR A 215 -5.92 -4.75 -10.93
C TYR A 215 -7.06 -4.10 -10.13
N LEU A 216 -8.30 -4.48 -10.46
CA LEU A 216 -9.51 -3.97 -9.78
C LEU A 216 -9.47 -4.17 -8.25
N ILE A 217 -8.97 -5.31 -7.79
CA ILE A 217 -8.91 -5.64 -6.37
C ILE A 217 -7.98 -4.72 -5.57
N TRP A 218 -6.90 -4.21 -6.17
CA TRP A 218 -6.06 -3.18 -5.54
C TRP A 218 -6.84 -1.88 -5.35
N HIS A 219 -7.67 -1.48 -6.32
CA HIS A 219 -8.53 -0.31 -6.16
C HIS A 219 -9.54 -0.49 -5.01
N LEU A 220 -10.11 -1.68 -4.84
CA LEU A 220 -11.01 -1.97 -3.71
C LEU A 220 -10.30 -1.85 -2.36
N VAL A 221 -9.07 -2.35 -2.24
CA VAL A 221 -8.27 -2.20 -1.02
C VAL A 221 -7.90 -0.74 -0.78
N ASN A 222 -7.50 -0.01 -1.82
CA ASN A 222 -7.19 1.41 -1.73
C ASN A 222 -8.39 2.22 -1.23
N ILE A 223 -9.62 1.89 -1.64
CA ILE A 223 -10.85 2.53 -1.10
C ILE A 223 -10.96 2.31 0.41
N GLY A 224 -10.72 1.09 0.88
CA GLY A 224 -10.72 0.78 2.31
C GLY A 224 -9.65 1.56 3.09
N MET A 225 -8.46 1.73 2.50
CA MET A 225 -7.37 2.51 3.08
C MET A 225 -7.69 4.01 3.12
N VAL A 226 -8.26 4.56 2.04
CA VAL A 226 -8.73 5.95 2.02
C VAL A 226 -9.79 6.18 3.09
N LYS A 227 -10.71 5.24 3.28
CA LYS A 227 -11.68 5.30 4.38
C LYS A 227 -11.01 5.29 5.75
N ALA A 228 -9.99 4.44 5.95
CA ALA A 228 -9.25 4.40 7.21
C ALA A 228 -8.55 5.73 7.52
N ALA A 229 -7.88 6.33 6.54
CA ALA A 229 -7.27 7.65 6.68
C ALA A 229 -8.32 8.74 6.98
N ALA A 230 -9.44 8.74 6.24
CA ALA A 230 -10.53 9.69 6.46
C ALA A 230 -11.14 9.58 7.87
N ASN A 231 -11.25 8.37 8.44
CA ASN A 231 -11.72 8.20 9.82
C ASN A 231 -10.74 8.84 10.83
N VAL A 232 -9.42 8.73 10.59
CA VAL A 232 -8.41 9.38 11.44
C VAL A 232 -8.54 10.90 11.35
N GLU A 233 -8.70 11.44 10.14
CA GLU A 233 -8.89 12.88 9.93
C GLU A 233 -10.18 13.39 10.58
N GLU A 234 -11.28 12.63 10.48
CA GLU A 234 -12.54 12.93 11.16
C GLU A 234 -12.34 12.93 12.68
N ALA A 235 -11.62 11.95 13.24
CA ALA A 235 -11.29 11.90 14.65
C ALA A 235 -10.44 13.10 15.09
N ILE A 236 -9.46 13.51 14.28
CA ILE A 236 -8.64 14.71 14.53
C ILE A 236 -9.55 15.94 14.58
N ILE A 237 -10.39 16.16 13.56
CA ILE A 237 -11.29 17.32 13.45
C ILE A 237 -12.29 17.36 14.60
N ALA A 238 -12.80 16.21 15.02
CA ALA A 238 -13.76 16.09 16.12
C ALA A 238 -13.12 16.24 17.51
N SER A 239 -11.79 16.27 17.61
CA SER A 239 -11.11 16.46 18.89
C SER A 239 -11.06 17.93 19.29
N ASP A 240 -11.29 18.21 20.57
CA ASP A 240 -11.20 19.57 21.14
C ASP A 240 -9.77 20.13 21.14
N SER A 241 -8.78 19.32 20.72
CA SER A 241 -7.36 19.59 20.79
C SER A 241 -6.80 20.30 19.53
N VAL A 242 -7.58 20.41 18.44
CA VAL A 242 -7.10 21.01 17.18
C VAL A 242 -7.31 22.52 17.16
N SER A 243 -6.24 23.29 16.98
CA SER A 243 -6.34 24.74 16.84
C SER A 243 -6.94 25.15 15.49
N PRO A 244 -7.61 26.33 15.40
CA PRO A 244 -8.08 26.88 14.14
C PRO A 244 -6.97 27.01 13.08
N GLU A 245 -5.73 27.30 13.48
CA GLU A 245 -4.56 27.37 12.60
C GLU A 245 -4.23 26.01 12.00
N ALA A 246 -4.27 24.94 12.79
CA ALA A 246 -4.07 23.57 12.33
C ALA A 246 -5.16 23.15 11.33
N MET A 247 -6.43 23.49 11.59
CA MET A 247 -7.52 23.23 10.64
C MET A 247 -7.33 23.98 9.30
N ARG A 248 -6.82 25.21 9.32
CA ARG A 248 -6.52 25.96 8.08
C ARG A 248 -5.36 25.35 7.29
N ALA A 249 -4.33 24.84 7.97
CA ALA A 249 -3.24 24.13 7.32
C ALA A 249 -3.74 22.84 6.64
N MET A 250 -4.58 22.07 7.35
CA MET A 250 -5.23 20.88 6.78
C MET A 250 -6.04 21.21 5.51
N LEU A 251 -6.80 22.31 5.54
CA LEU A 251 -7.56 22.75 4.37
C LEU A 251 -6.68 23.21 3.20
N ALA A 252 -5.50 23.78 3.48
CA ALA A 252 -4.58 24.22 2.44
C ALA A 252 -3.97 23.05 1.66
N ASP A 253 -3.66 21.94 2.35
CA ASP A 253 -3.12 20.73 1.73
C ASP A 253 -4.12 20.00 0.80
N LEU A 254 -5.42 20.31 0.92
CA LEU A 254 -6.49 19.76 0.08
C LEU A 254 -6.70 20.54 -1.24
N ARG A 255 -6.00 21.67 -1.44
CA ARG A 255 -6.14 22.53 -2.63
C ARG A 255 -4.98 22.35 -3.60
#